data_AF-A0A1Y5FZS5-F1
#
_entry.id   AF-A0A1Y5FZS5-F1
#
_cell.length_a   1.000
_cell.length_b   1.000
_cell.length_c   1.000
_cell.angle_alpha   90.00
_cell.angle_beta   90.00
_cell.angle_gamma   90.00
#
_symmetry.space_group_name_H-M   'P 1'
#
loop_
_entity.id
_entity.type
_entity.pdbx_description
1 polymer ?
#
loop_
_entity_poly.entity_id
_entity_poly.type
_entity_poly.pdbx_seq_one_letter_code
_entity_poly.pdbx_strand_id
1 'polypeptide(L)'
;MTAERQIRFWLIGLVFFLVSVFFLRSVLLPFVAGMAIAYFLDPVCDKLEAMGLSRTLATTLVTIAFILILVFALVLLVPALVGQVIDLIESLPKLIESVRGQINKLLAIIENRVDGENLISLKEALGDSLKATAKWFTGLVGGLVDGGVAFANLMSLLVITPVVTFYLLRDWDKIVARVDSWLPRPQLETIRVLAKQVDDTLAGFIRGQGTVCLVLGGFYAIGLSLAGLKFGLVLGMIAGLLSFIPFVGSGIGLVLSVGLAFFQFDSWGPIMGVAGVFFAGQFLEGNVLTPKLVGEKIGLHPVWVIFGLLAGGALFGFVGMLLAVPVAAVIGVGVRFALSEYMDSRYYYGINRPIESEETTSEDS
;
A
#
# COMPACT_ATOMS: atom_id res chain seq x y z
N MET A 1 -30.30 26.37 14.00
CA MET A 1 -30.79 25.47 12.95
C MET A 1 -31.38 24.24 13.63
N THR A 2 -32.50 23.71 13.15
CA THR A 2 -33.03 22.43 13.66
C THR A 2 -32.04 21.30 13.32
N ALA A 3 -31.92 20.29 14.19
CA ALA A 3 -30.99 19.16 14.00
C ALA A 3 -31.18 18.48 12.64
N GLU A 4 -32.43 18.39 12.16
CA GLU A 4 -32.77 17.85 10.84
C GLU A 4 -32.15 18.64 9.67
N ARG A 5 -32.12 19.98 9.76
CA ARG A 5 -31.47 20.83 8.74
C ARG A 5 -29.96 20.66 8.74
N GLN A 6 -29.34 20.50 9.91
CA GLN A 6 -27.91 20.24 10.02
C GLN A 6 -27.56 18.86 9.43
N ILE A 7 -28.31 17.81 9.77
CA ILE A 7 -28.10 16.46 9.23
C ILE A 7 -28.23 16.47 7.71
N ARG A 8 -29.29 17.08 7.16
CA ARG A 8 -29.47 17.19 5.70
C ARG A 8 -28.32 17.94 5.03
N PHE A 9 -27.86 19.05 5.62
CA PHE A 9 -26.72 19.81 5.07
C PHE A 9 -25.44 18.96 5.04
N TRP A 10 -25.11 18.29 6.13
CA TRP A 10 -23.92 17.42 6.21
C TRP A 10 -24.02 16.20 5.29
N LEU A 11 -25.20 15.59 5.15
CA LEU A 11 -25.42 14.49 4.20
C LEU A 11 -25.25 14.93 2.74
N ILE A 12 -25.81 16.08 2.35
CA ILE A 12 -25.64 16.63 1.00
C ILE A 12 -24.15 16.93 0.74
N GLY A 13 -23.48 17.56 1.71
CA GLY A 13 -22.04 17.83 1.63
C GLY A 13 -21.21 16.56 1.48
N LEU A 14 -21.53 15.51 2.24
CA LEU A 14 -20.86 14.21 2.16
C LEU A 14 -21.05 13.56 0.79
N VAL A 15 -22.28 13.53 0.26
CA VAL A 15 -22.56 12.97 -1.07
C VAL A 15 -21.81 13.75 -2.15
N PHE A 16 -21.84 15.08 -2.12
CA PHE A 16 -21.11 15.92 -3.06
C PHE A 16 -19.60 15.68 -3.01
N PHE A 17 -19.04 15.53 -1.80
CA PHE A 17 -17.63 15.21 -1.62
C PHE A 17 -17.27 13.84 -2.21
N LEU A 18 -18.06 12.80 -1.91
CA LEU A 18 -17.83 11.45 -2.43
C LEU A 18 -17.92 11.39 -3.97
N VAL A 19 -18.91 12.07 -4.55
CA VAL A 19 -19.04 12.20 -6.01
C VAL A 19 -17.85 12.92 -6.61
N SER A 20 -17.40 14.02 -6.01
CA SER A 20 -16.22 14.76 -6.48
C SER A 20 -14.96 13.88 -6.45
N VAL A 21 -14.71 13.18 -5.35
CA VAL A 21 -13.59 12.23 -5.23
C VAL A 21 -13.66 11.14 -6.30
N PHE A 22 -14.86 10.61 -6.59
CA PHE A 22 -15.04 9.61 -7.63
C PHE A 22 -14.65 10.13 -9.03
N PHE A 23 -15.04 11.36 -9.39
CA PHE A 23 -14.68 11.96 -10.66
C PHE A 23 -13.21 12.38 -10.74
N LEU A 24 -12.61 12.85 -9.63
CA LEU A 24 -11.22 13.32 -9.59
C LEU A 24 -10.20 12.20 -9.34
N ARG A 25 -10.62 10.95 -9.12
CA ARG A 25 -9.74 9.83 -8.73
C ARG A 25 -8.50 9.64 -9.60
N SER A 26 -8.60 9.91 -10.91
CA SER A 26 -7.48 9.77 -11.86
C SER A 26 -6.36 10.79 -11.62
N VAL A 27 -6.70 11.95 -11.07
CA VAL A 27 -5.77 13.05 -10.80
C VAL A 27 -5.27 13.03 -9.35
N LEU A 28 -5.95 12.31 -8.44
CA LEU A 28 -5.57 12.25 -7.02
C LEU A 28 -4.26 11.50 -6.75
N LEU A 29 -3.87 10.57 -7.61
CA LEU A 29 -2.70 9.71 -7.41
C LEU A 29 -1.41 10.50 -7.10
N PRO A 30 -0.98 11.50 -7.90
CA PRO A 30 0.20 12.30 -7.58
C PRO A 30 0.10 13.09 -6.27
N PHE A 31 -1.10 13.51 -5.87
CA PHE A 31 -1.30 14.21 -4.60
C PHE A 31 -1.16 13.27 -3.41
N VAL A 32 -1.76 12.08 -3.53
CA VAL A 32 -1.66 11.02 -2.53
C VAL A 32 -0.21 10.54 -2.39
N ALA A 33 0.46 10.30 -3.52
CA ALA A 33 1.87 9.91 -3.52
C ALA A 33 2.75 11.02 -2.90
N GLY A 34 2.48 12.29 -3.24
CA GLY A 34 3.22 13.43 -2.71
C GLY A 34 3.04 13.58 -1.21
N MET A 35 1.81 13.38 -0.72
CA MET A 35 1.50 13.34 0.71
C MET A 35 2.20 12.18 1.42
N ALA A 36 2.19 10.98 0.86
CA ALA A 36 2.88 9.83 1.44
C ALA A 36 4.40 10.05 1.51
N ILE A 37 5.00 10.60 0.45
CA ILE A 37 6.43 10.94 0.43
C ILE A 37 6.73 12.07 1.43
N ALA A 38 5.87 13.08 1.55
CA ALA A 38 6.02 14.14 2.54
C ALA A 38 6.04 13.55 3.96
N TYR A 39 5.06 12.72 4.32
CA TYR A 39 5.04 11.99 5.61
C TYR A 39 6.30 11.14 5.83
N PHE A 40 6.85 10.55 4.77
CA PHE A 40 8.06 9.75 4.84
C PHE A 40 9.31 10.59 5.10
N LEU A 41 9.43 11.75 4.44
CA LEU A 41 10.60 12.62 4.46
C LEU A 41 10.59 13.66 5.59
N ASP A 42 9.43 13.96 6.17
CA ASP A 42 9.26 14.97 7.23
C ASP A 42 10.26 14.84 8.40
N PRO A 43 10.54 13.64 8.95
CA PRO A 43 11.53 13.50 10.03
C PRO A 43 12.97 13.90 9.61
N VAL A 44 13.27 13.88 8.32
CA VAL A 44 14.56 14.34 7.79
C VAL A 44 14.59 15.87 7.76
N CYS A 45 13.49 16.52 7.39
CA CYS A 45 13.34 17.98 7.47
C CYS A 45 13.47 18.46 8.92
N ASP A 46 12.76 17.83 9.86
CA ASP A 46 12.80 18.20 11.28
C ASP A 46 14.21 18.07 11.87
N LYS A 47 14.96 17.04 11.48
CA LYS A 47 16.37 16.87 11.88
C LYS A 47 17.25 18.00 11.37
N LEU A 48 17.04 18.46 10.13
CA LEU A 48 17.80 19.59 9.58
C LEU A 48 17.41 20.92 10.24
N GLU A 49 16.14 21.10 10.61
CA GLU A 49 15.69 22.25 11.39
C GLU A 49 16.28 22.27 12.79
N ALA A 50 16.34 21.11 13.44
CA ALA A 50 17.02 20.96 14.74
C ALA A 50 18.53 21.27 14.64
N MET A 51 19.13 21.16 13.44
CA MET A 51 20.51 21.58 13.17
C MET A 51 20.64 23.09 12.85
N GLY A 52 19.55 23.86 12.91
CA GLY A 52 19.53 25.31 12.77
C GLY A 52 19.14 25.84 11.38
N LEU A 53 18.71 24.98 10.45
CA LEU A 53 18.20 25.42 9.14
C LEU A 53 16.76 25.95 9.28
N SER A 54 16.38 26.91 8.42
CA SER A 54 14.96 27.30 8.32
C SER A 54 14.13 26.20 7.63
N ARG A 55 12.84 26.07 7.98
CA ARG A 55 11.90 25.11 7.38
C ARG A 55 11.98 25.07 5.85
N THR A 56 12.04 26.25 5.22
CA THR A 56 12.16 26.37 3.76
C THR A 56 13.46 25.80 3.21
N LEU A 57 14.60 26.06 3.87
CA LEU A 57 15.90 25.52 3.45
C LEU A 57 15.97 24.02 3.66
N ALA A 58 15.54 23.53 4.83
CA ALA A 58 15.47 22.10 5.12
C ALA A 58 14.60 21.36 4.08
N THR A 59 13.40 21.86 3.81
CA THR A 59 12.49 21.30 2.81
C THR A 59 13.09 21.32 1.40
N THR A 60 13.73 22.43 1.01
CA THR A 60 14.35 22.56 -0.31
C THR A 60 15.47 21.55 -0.50
N LEU A 61 16.37 21.41 0.48
CA LEU A 61 17.47 20.46 0.43
C LEU A 61 16.98 19.02 0.37
N VAL A 62 16.02 18.65 1.23
CA VAL A 62 15.46 17.29 1.26
C VAL A 62 14.74 16.98 -0.05
N THR A 63 13.97 17.92 -0.59
CA THR A 63 13.26 17.73 -1.86
C THR A 63 14.24 17.61 -3.02
N ILE A 64 15.28 18.44 -3.10
CA ILE A 64 16.33 18.33 -4.14
C ILE A 64 17.04 16.99 -4.03
N ALA A 65 17.45 16.59 -2.82
CA ALA A 65 18.10 15.30 -2.59
C ALA A 65 17.19 14.14 -3.02
N PHE A 66 15.89 14.19 -2.66
CA PHE A 66 14.91 13.20 -3.08
C PHE A 66 14.76 13.14 -4.60
N ILE A 67 14.61 14.29 -5.28
CA ILE A 67 14.51 14.34 -6.75
C ILE A 67 15.77 13.78 -7.39
N LEU A 68 16.96 14.13 -6.89
CA LEU A 68 18.23 13.62 -7.43
C LEU A 68 18.34 12.11 -7.27
N ILE A 69 18.01 11.57 -6.08
CA ILE A 69 17.99 10.12 -5.83
C ILE A 69 16.97 9.44 -6.74
N LEU A 70 15.77 10.01 -6.87
CA LEU A 70 14.71 9.47 -7.70
C LEU A 70 15.12 9.46 -9.18
N VAL A 71 15.62 10.57 -9.71
CA VAL A 71 16.09 10.65 -11.10
C VAL A 71 17.26 9.71 -11.35
N PHE A 72 18.23 9.64 -10.43
CA PHE A 72 19.35 8.71 -10.52
C PHE A 72 18.87 7.24 -10.53
N ALA A 73 17.97 6.89 -9.61
CA ALA A 73 17.36 5.57 -9.57
C ALA A 73 16.58 5.27 -10.86
N LEU A 74 15.83 6.23 -11.40
CA LEU A 74 15.08 6.05 -12.65
C LEU A 74 16.02 5.86 -13.84
N VAL A 75 17.06 6.68 -13.98
CA VAL A 75 18.01 6.60 -15.09
C VAL A 75 18.77 5.27 -15.09
N LEU A 76 19.09 4.71 -13.92
CA LEU A 76 19.79 3.43 -13.83
C LEU A 76 18.85 2.23 -13.88
N LEU A 77 17.76 2.25 -13.09
CA LEU A 77 16.88 1.12 -12.94
C LEU A 77 15.90 0.99 -14.10
N VAL A 78 15.32 2.09 -14.61
CA VAL A 78 14.26 2.00 -15.64
C VAL A 78 14.75 1.32 -16.91
N PRO A 79 15.91 1.68 -17.51
CA PRO A 79 16.37 0.97 -18.71
C PRO A 79 16.63 -0.52 -18.46
N ALA A 80 17.24 -0.85 -17.31
CA ALA A 80 17.50 -2.24 -16.93
C ALA A 80 16.19 -3.02 -16.69
N LEU A 81 15.19 -2.37 -16.09
CA LEU A 81 13.87 -2.92 -15.84
C LEU A 81 13.10 -3.11 -17.14
N VAL A 82 13.04 -2.10 -18.00
CA VAL A 82 12.31 -2.13 -19.27
C VAL A 82 12.86 -3.23 -20.17
N GLY A 83 14.19 -3.34 -20.30
CA GLY A 83 14.81 -4.43 -21.07
C GLY A 83 14.40 -5.80 -20.54
N GLN A 84 14.55 -6.02 -19.24
CA GLN A 84 14.17 -7.29 -18.62
C GLN A 84 12.66 -7.59 -18.67
N VAL A 85 11.82 -6.57 -18.62
CA VAL A 85 10.36 -6.71 -18.76
C VAL A 85 9.97 -7.07 -20.19
N ILE A 86 10.58 -6.42 -21.20
CA ILE A 86 10.39 -6.77 -22.61
C ILE A 86 10.83 -8.22 -22.85
N ASP A 87 12.03 -8.60 -22.39
CA ASP A 87 12.55 -9.97 -22.51
C ASP A 87 11.62 -11.00 -21.84
N LEU A 88 11.04 -10.65 -20.68
CA LEU A 88 10.08 -11.49 -19.97
C LEU A 88 8.78 -11.66 -20.77
N ILE A 89 8.23 -10.58 -21.34
CA ILE A 89 7.03 -10.63 -22.19
C ILE A 89 7.28 -11.50 -23.43
N GLU A 90 8.41 -11.31 -24.10
CA GLU A 90 8.76 -12.08 -25.29
C GLU A 90 9.01 -13.56 -24.99
N SER A 91 9.49 -13.86 -23.77
CA SER A 91 9.70 -15.22 -23.29
C SER A 91 8.44 -15.89 -22.76
N LEU A 92 7.39 -15.12 -22.42
CA LEU A 92 6.18 -15.60 -21.76
C LEU A 92 5.43 -16.69 -22.56
N PRO A 93 5.20 -16.56 -23.88
CA PRO A 93 4.54 -17.61 -24.66
C PRO A 93 5.29 -18.95 -24.60
N LYS A 94 6.63 -18.90 -24.72
CA LYS A 94 7.51 -20.08 -24.64
C LYS A 94 7.49 -20.70 -23.24
N LEU A 95 7.40 -19.86 -22.21
CA LEU A 95 7.28 -20.28 -20.81
C LEU A 95 5.99 -21.10 -20.59
N ILE A 96 4.86 -20.62 -21.11
CA ILE A 96 3.56 -21.30 -20.97
C ILE A 96 3.56 -22.66 -21.65
N GLU A 97 4.09 -22.74 -22.88
CA GLU A 97 4.18 -24.01 -23.61
C GLU A 97 5.06 -25.03 -22.88
N SER A 98 6.18 -24.57 -22.30
CA SER A 98 7.12 -25.41 -21.57
C SER A 98 6.53 -25.90 -20.24
N VAL A 99 5.86 -25.02 -19.48
CA VAL A 99 5.15 -25.37 -18.24
C VAL A 99 4.04 -26.38 -18.54
N ARG A 100 3.25 -26.16 -19.60
CA ARG A 100 2.24 -27.13 -20.05
C ARG A 100 2.88 -28.49 -20.38
N GLY A 101 4.05 -28.49 -21.03
CA GLY A 101 4.83 -29.69 -21.32
C GLY A 101 5.29 -30.44 -20.06
N GLN A 102 5.83 -29.74 -19.06
CA GLN A 102 6.25 -30.35 -17.79
C GLN A 102 5.08 -30.85 -16.95
N ILE A 103 3.99 -30.08 -16.85
CA ILE A 103 2.75 -30.50 -16.22
C ILE A 103 2.22 -31.76 -16.91
N ASN A 104 2.25 -31.83 -18.24
CA ASN A 104 1.84 -33.02 -18.98
C ASN A 104 2.70 -34.23 -18.65
N LYS A 105 4.03 -34.08 -18.49
CA LYS A 105 4.93 -35.16 -18.05
C LYS A 105 4.64 -35.63 -16.63
N LEU A 106 4.47 -34.70 -15.69
CA LEU A 106 4.12 -34.98 -14.29
C LEU A 106 2.76 -35.69 -14.19
N LEU A 107 1.76 -35.21 -14.93
CA LEU A 107 0.44 -35.81 -14.96
C LEU A 107 0.45 -37.18 -15.65
N ALA A 108 1.26 -37.40 -16.69
CA ALA A 108 1.41 -38.73 -17.29
C ALA A 108 2.01 -39.77 -16.31
N ILE A 109 2.82 -39.33 -15.34
CA ILE A 109 3.31 -40.21 -14.26
C ILE A 109 2.19 -40.54 -13.26
N ILE A 110 1.27 -39.60 -13.02
CA ILE A 110 0.14 -39.73 -12.08
C ILE A 110 -1.04 -40.49 -12.72
N GLU A 111 -1.22 -40.39 -14.04
CA GLU A 111 -2.26 -41.06 -14.85
C GLU A 111 -2.16 -42.59 -14.77
N ASN A 112 -0.98 -43.12 -14.44
CA ASN A 112 -0.80 -44.54 -14.13
C ASN A 112 -1.37 -44.97 -12.75
N ARG A 113 -1.94 -44.05 -11.94
CA ARG A 113 -2.45 -44.32 -10.58
C ARG A 113 -3.85 -43.77 -10.29
N VAL A 114 -4.46 -42.95 -11.15
CA VAL A 114 -5.76 -42.27 -10.89
C VAL A 114 -6.60 -42.20 -12.17
N ASP A 115 -7.93 -42.38 -12.07
CA ASP A 115 -8.88 -42.36 -13.19
C ASP A 115 -8.82 -41.06 -14.04
N GLY A 116 -8.84 -41.22 -15.36
CA GLY A 116 -8.43 -40.22 -16.36
C GLY A 116 -9.34 -39.01 -16.58
N GLU A 117 -10.63 -39.06 -16.24
CA GLU A 117 -11.56 -37.94 -16.49
C GLU A 117 -11.26 -36.69 -15.65
N ASN A 118 -10.85 -36.87 -14.39
CA ASN A 118 -10.47 -35.77 -13.48
C ASN A 118 -9.12 -35.13 -13.87
N LEU A 119 -8.26 -35.88 -14.57
CA LEU A 119 -6.94 -35.42 -14.98
C LEU A 119 -7.00 -34.55 -16.25
N ILE A 120 -7.91 -34.86 -17.17
CA ILE A 120 -8.12 -34.08 -18.40
C ILE A 120 -8.73 -32.71 -18.06
N SER A 121 -9.77 -32.70 -17.22
CA SER A 121 -10.43 -31.46 -16.75
C SER A 121 -9.48 -30.57 -15.94
N LEU A 122 -8.58 -31.16 -15.13
CA LEU A 122 -7.53 -30.41 -14.43
C LEU A 122 -6.46 -29.83 -15.39
N LYS A 123 -6.05 -30.57 -16.43
CA LYS A 123 -5.11 -30.08 -17.48
C LYS A 123 -5.69 -28.88 -18.22
N GLU A 124 -6.97 -28.95 -18.60
CA GLU A 124 -7.65 -27.87 -19.30
C GLU A 124 -7.82 -26.64 -18.39
N ALA A 125 -8.28 -26.83 -17.14
CA ALA A 125 -8.42 -25.75 -16.17
C ALA A 125 -7.09 -25.05 -15.85
N LEU A 126 -5.99 -25.81 -15.72
CA LEU A 126 -4.64 -25.26 -15.54
C LEU A 126 -4.16 -24.52 -16.80
N GLY A 127 -4.37 -25.09 -17.99
CA GLY A 127 -3.98 -24.48 -19.25
C GLY A 127 -4.70 -23.16 -19.52
N ASP A 128 -6.00 -23.10 -19.22
CA ASP A 128 -6.81 -21.90 -19.40
C ASP A 128 -6.52 -20.84 -18.35
N SER A 129 -6.27 -21.24 -17.09
CA SER A 129 -5.82 -20.33 -16.04
C SER A 129 -4.47 -19.71 -16.38
N LEU A 130 -3.49 -20.50 -16.83
CA LEU A 130 -2.17 -20.00 -17.26
C LEU A 130 -2.28 -19.00 -18.42
N LYS A 131 -3.12 -19.29 -19.42
CA LYS A 131 -3.38 -18.37 -20.53
C LYS A 131 -4.08 -17.09 -20.08
N ALA A 132 -5.06 -17.20 -19.19
CA ALA A 132 -5.77 -16.04 -18.64
C ALA A 132 -4.84 -15.14 -17.83
N THR A 133 -4.00 -15.72 -16.96
CA THR A 133 -2.97 -15.01 -16.19
C THR A 133 -1.95 -14.35 -17.10
N ALA A 134 -1.47 -15.06 -18.13
CA ALA A 134 -0.55 -14.51 -19.11
C ALA A 134 -1.16 -13.35 -19.89
N LYS A 135 -2.39 -13.49 -20.38
CA LYS A 135 -3.10 -12.43 -21.12
C LYS A 135 -3.36 -11.20 -20.25
N TRP A 136 -3.70 -11.39 -18.98
CA TRP A 136 -3.84 -10.31 -18.01
C TRP A 136 -2.50 -9.59 -17.79
N PHE A 137 -1.41 -10.36 -17.64
CA PHE A 137 -0.06 -9.80 -17.47
C PHE A 137 0.41 -9.04 -18.72
N THR A 138 0.31 -9.62 -19.91
CA THR A 138 0.67 -8.94 -21.16
C THR A 138 -0.21 -7.72 -21.42
N GLY A 139 -1.48 -7.76 -21.03
CA GLY A 139 -2.38 -6.60 -21.13
C GLY A 139 -2.00 -5.48 -20.16
N LEU A 140 -1.62 -5.82 -18.92
CA LEU A 140 -1.11 -4.84 -17.95
C LEU A 140 0.20 -4.21 -18.41
N VAL A 141 1.16 -5.02 -18.84
CA VAL A 141 2.48 -4.52 -19.22
C VAL A 141 2.45 -3.83 -20.59
N GLY A 142 1.74 -4.39 -21.57
CA GLY A 142 1.53 -3.74 -22.88
C GLY A 142 0.79 -2.41 -22.75
N GLY A 143 -0.18 -2.31 -21.84
CA GLY A 143 -0.84 -1.03 -21.53
C GLY A 143 0.09 0.02 -20.91
N LEU A 144 1.19 -0.40 -20.25
CA LEU A 144 2.22 0.48 -19.71
C LEU A 144 3.26 0.90 -20.77
N VAL A 145 3.56 0.02 -21.74
CA VAL A 145 4.59 0.23 -22.76
C VAL A 145 4.06 0.94 -24.00
N ASP A 146 2.86 0.58 -24.49
CA ASP A 146 2.33 1.09 -25.78
C ASP A 146 1.48 2.36 -25.63
N GLY A 147 1.12 2.75 -24.40
CA GLY A 147 0.23 3.87 -24.14
C GLY A 147 0.95 5.18 -23.94
N GLY A 148 0.87 6.12 -24.89
CA GLY A 148 1.22 7.53 -24.65
C GLY A 148 0.49 8.13 -23.42
N VAL A 149 -0.67 7.56 -23.06
CA VAL A 149 -1.42 7.83 -21.82
C VAL A 149 -0.68 7.35 -20.57
N ALA A 150 -0.05 6.16 -20.58
CA ALA A 150 0.73 5.67 -19.45
C ALA A 150 2.00 6.50 -19.23
N PHE A 151 2.67 6.87 -20.32
CA PHE A 151 3.79 7.82 -20.27
C PHE A 151 3.34 9.18 -19.74
N ALA A 152 2.22 9.74 -20.22
CA ALA A 152 1.68 11.00 -19.73
C ALA A 152 1.31 10.95 -18.24
N ASN A 153 0.70 9.85 -17.78
CA ASN A 153 0.39 9.63 -16.37
C ASN A 153 1.65 9.49 -15.51
N LEU A 154 2.69 8.79 -16.01
CA LEU A 154 3.98 8.71 -15.33
C LEU A 154 4.68 10.07 -15.26
N MET A 155 4.65 10.86 -16.34
CA MET A 155 5.21 12.21 -16.34
C MET A 155 4.44 13.13 -15.39
N SER A 156 3.11 13.05 -15.40
CA SER A 156 2.26 13.75 -14.43
C SER A 156 2.64 13.36 -13.01
N LEU A 157 2.81 12.05 -12.75
CA LEU A 157 3.24 11.55 -11.45
C LEU A 157 4.62 12.09 -11.05
N LEU A 158 5.62 11.99 -11.94
CA LEU A 158 7.00 12.40 -11.66
C LEU A 158 7.17 13.91 -11.48
N VAL A 159 6.34 14.73 -12.13
CA VAL A 159 6.41 16.19 -12.01
C VAL A 159 5.56 16.70 -10.87
N ILE A 160 4.30 16.25 -10.76
CA ILE A 160 3.37 16.76 -9.76
C ILE A 160 3.72 16.24 -8.36
N THR A 161 4.15 14.99 -8.23
CA THR A 161 4.45 14.40 -6.90
C THR A 161 5.51 15.19 -6.14
N PRO A 162 6.72 15.47 -6.69
CA PRO A 162 7.73 16.23 -5.96
C PRO A 162 7.28 17.66 -5.65
N VAL A 163 6.49 18.28 -6.53
CA VAL A 163 5.91 19.61 -6.28
C VAL A 163 4.96 19.54 -5.08
N VAL A 164 4.03 18.59 -5.06
CA VAL A 164 3.12 18.39 -3.93
C VAL A 164 3.89 18.09 -2.65
N THR A 165 4.88 17.18 -2.70
CA THR A 165 5.76 16.87 -1.57
C THR A 165 6.41 18.13 -1.01
N PHE A 166 6.99 18.98 -1.87
CA PHE A 166 7.64 20.22 -1.47
C PHE A 166 6.69 21.18 -0.76
N TYR A 167 5.51 21.43 -1.36
CA TYR A 167 4.53 22.34 -0.76
C TYR A 167 3.98 21.81 0.56
N LEU A 168 3.70 20.51 0.64
CA LEU A 168 3.25 19.88 1.88
C LEU A 168 4.32 19.98 2.96
N LEU A 169 5.56 19.57 2.71
CA LEU A 169 6.64 19.69 3.69
C LEU A 169 6.86 21.12 4.16
N ARG A 170 6.85 22.09 3.24
CA ARG A 170 7.14 23.51 3.56
C ARG A 170 6.01 24.19 4.31
N ASP A 171 4.77 23.97 3.90
CA ASP A 171 3.61 24.77 4.32
C ASP A 171 2.63 24.00 5.22
N TRP A 172 2.92 22.75 5.61
CA TRP A 172 2.08 21.92 6.48
C TRP A 172 1.60 22.68 7.72
N ASP A 173 2.52 23.28 8.48
CA ASP A 173 2.18 24.00 9.72
C ASP A 173 1.21 25.15 9.48
N LYS A 174 1.36 25.87 8.35
CA LYS A 174 0.47 26.97 7.97
C LYS A 174 -0.91 26.44 7.59
N ILE A 175 -0.97 25.32 6.88
CA ILE A 175 -2.22 24.65 6.50
C ILE A 175 -2.95 24.19 7.76
N VAL A 176 -2.25 23.50 8.66
CA VAL A 176 -2.82 23.01 9.94
C VAL A 176 -3.30 24.16 10.80
N ALA A 177 -2.50 25.22 11.00
CA ALA A 177 -2.90 26.39 11.78
C ALA A 177 -4.12 27.11 11.20
N ARG A 178 -4.22 27.16 9.85
CA ARG A 178 -5.38 27.74 9.18
C ARG A 178 -6.64 26.90 9.38
N VAL A 179 -6.54 25.58 9.26
CA VAL A 179 -7.65 24.65 9.53
C VAL A 179 -8.07 24.71 11.00
N ASP A 180 -7.11 24.72 11.93
CA ASP A 180 -7.35 24.85 13.36
C ASP A 180 -8.14 26.14 13.71
N SER A 181 -7.89 27.22 12.96
CA SER A 181 -8.63 28.49 13.14
C SER A 181 -10.12 28.41 12.77
N TRP A 182 -10.52 27.44 11.95
CA TRP A 182 -11.91 27.22 11.50
C TRP A 182 -12.68 26.24 12.38
N LEU A 183 -12.02 25.59 13.33
CA LEU A 183 -12.64 24.56 14.16
C LEU A 183 -13.69 25.15 15.12
N PRO A 184 -14.82 24.45 15.34
CA PRO A 184 -15.77 24.81 16.38
C PRO A 184 -15.10 24.85 17.75
N ARG A 185 -15.17 26.00 18.43
CA ARG A 185 -14.51 26.21 19.74
C ARG A 185 -14.93 25.21 20.83
N PRO A 186 -16.19 24.76 20.94
CA PRO A 186 -16.58 23.82 22.00
C PRO A 186 -15.98 22.42 21.83
N GLN A 187 -15.63 22.00 20.61
CA GLN A 187 -15.10 20.67 20.31
C GLN A 187 -13.60 20.70 19.95
N LEU A 188 -12.93 21.83 20.16
CA LEU A 188 -11.56 22.08 19.71
C LEU A 188 -10.57 21.00 20.18
N GLU A 189 -10.57 20.72 21.50
CA GLU A 189 -9.67 19.73 22.09
C GLU A 189 -9.96 18.31 21.57
N THR A 190 -11.23 17.93 21.49
CA THR A 190 -11.64 16.65 20.92
C THR A 190 -11.14 16.49 19.49
N ILE A 191 -11.34 17.50 18.63
CA ILE A 191 -10.89 17.46 17.24
C ILE A 191 -9.37 17.37 17.14
N ARG A 192 -8.62 18.12 17.96
CA ARG A 192 -7.15 18.07 17.99
C ARG A 192 -6.63 16.70 18.41
N VAL A 193 -7.25 16.08 19.41
CA VAL A 193 -6.90 14.72 19.84
C VAL A 193 -7.14 13.71 18.72
N LEU A 194 -8.29 13.76 18.05
CA LEU A 194 -8.58 12.88 16.91
C LEU A 194 -7.62 13.11 15.74
N ALA A 195 -7.36 14.38 15.40
CA ALA A 195 -6.45 14.74 14.32
C ALA A 195 -5.04 14.21 14.60
N LYS A 196 -4.55 14.35 15.83
CA LYS A 196 -3.26 13.80 16.24
C LYS A 196 -3.22 12.28 16.17
N GLN A 197 -4.26 11.58 16.61
CA GLN A 197 -4.34 10.12 16.51
C GLN A 197 -4.32 9.65 15.05
N VAL A 198 -5.03 10.35 14.16
CA VAL A 198 -4.99 10.09 12.71
C VAL A 198 -3.59 10.32 12.15
N ASP A 199 -2.97 11.45 12.48
CA ASP A 199 -1.63 11.81 12.03
C ASP A 199 -0.57 10.79 12.48
N ASP A 200 -0.56 10.43 13.77
CA ASP A 200 0.35 9.43 14.34
C ASP A 200 0.20 8.06 13.67
N THR A 201 -1.05 7.68 13.34
CA THR A 201 -1.38 6.42 12.66
C THR A 201 -0.91 6.43 11.21
N LEU A 202 -1.22 7.49 10.46
CA LEU A 202 -0.81 7.65 9.06
C LEU A 202 0.70 7.76 8.92
N ALA A 203 1.34 8.61 9.72
CA ALA A 203 2.79 8.78 9.73
C ALA A 203 3.50 7.49 10.13
N GLY A 204 2.98 6.75 11.11
CA GLY A 204 3.50 5.44 11.50
C GLY A 204 3.40 4.42 10.37
N PHE A 205 2.22 4.28 9.76
CA PHE A 205 2.00 3.33 8.67
C PHE A 205 2.84 3.66 7.43
N ILE A 206 2.80 4.90 6.94
CA ILE A 206 3.48 5.29 5.70
C ILE A 206 5.01 5.11 5.83
N ARG A 207 5.61 5.53 6.95
CA ARG A 207 7.05 5.34 7.22
C ARG A 207 7.42 3.89 7.42
N GLY A 208 6.62 3.17 8.20
CA GLY A 208 6.81 1.75 8.45
C GLY A 208 6.76 0.95 7.16
N GLN A 209 5.65 1.04 6.43
CA GLN A 209 5.40 0.30 5.20
C GLN A 209 6.36 0.70 4.09
N GLY A 210 6.65 2.00 3.94
CA GLY A 210 7.67 2.46 2.98
C GLY A 210 9.04 1.81 3.24
N THR A 211 9.43 1.71 4.51
CA THR A 211 10.67 1.04 4.92
C THR A 211 10.60 -0.47 4.68
N VAL A 212 9.47 -1.13 4.98
CA VAL A 212 9.25 -2.55 4.66
C VAL A 212 9.44 -2.81 3.17
N CYS A 213 8.83 -2.00 2.29
CA CYS A 213 8.95 -2.15 0.84
C CYS A 213 10.40 -2.03 0.35
N LEU A 214 11.15 -1.06 0.89
CA LEU A 214 12.56 -0.88 0.53
C LEU A 214 13.43 -2.07 0.98
N VAL A 215 13.22 -2.55 2.22
CA VAL A 215 13.97 -3.70 2.76
C VAL A 215 13.64 -4.98 2.01
N LEU A 216 12.35 -5.29 1.80
CA LEU A 216 11.93 -6.48 1.07
C LEU A 216 12.30 -6.42 -0.41
N GLY A 217 12.20 -5.25 -1.04
CA GLY A 217 12.63 -5.06 -2.43
C GLY A 217 14.11 -5.36 -2.61
N GLY A 218 14.95 -4.83 -1.72
CA GLY A 218 16.38 -5.16 -1.70
C GLY A 218 16.64 -6.63 -1.39
N PHE A 219 15.96 -7.19 -0.38
CA PHE A 219 16.11 -8.58 0.03
C PHE A 219 15.74 -9.56 -1.10
N TYR A 220 14.59 -9.36 -1.76
CA TYR A 220 14.16 -10.20 -2.86
C TYR A 220 15.02 -10.00 -4.11
N ALA A 221 15.38 -8.75 -4.45
CA ALA A 221 16.25 -8.48 -5.60
C ALA A 221 17.60 -9.18 -5.46
N ILE A 222 18.23 -9.07 -4.28
CA ILE A 222 19.51 -9.71 -3.99
C ILE A 222 19.33 -11.23 -3.91
N GLY A 223 18.36 -11.72 -3.13
CA GLY A 223 18.13 -13.14 -2.91
C GLY A 223 17.84 -13.92 -4.21
N LEU A 224 16.99 -13.38 -5.08
CA LEU A 224 16.68 -14.00 -6.37
C LEU A 224 17.84 -13.92 -7.35
N SER A 225 18.58 -12.81 -7.37
CA SER A 225 19.77 -12.67 -8.21
C SER A 225 20.88 -13.64 -7.78
N LEU A 226 21.08 -13.83 -6.46
CA LEU A 226 22.03 -14.80 -5.91
C LEU A 226 21.60 -16.24 -6.15
N ALA A 227 20.29 -16.53 -6.16
CA ALA A 227 19.75 -17.82 -6.58
C ALA A 227 19.97 -18.09 -8.09
N GLY A 228 20.51 -17.10 -8.83
CA GLY A 228 20.78 -17.19 -10.25
C GLY A 228 19.55 -17.03 -11.12
N LEU A 229 18.39 -16.61 -10.57
CA LEU A 229 17.16 -16.47 -11.32
C LEU A 229 17.27 -15.31 -12.32
N LYS A 230 16.96 -15.58 -13.59
CA LYS A 230 16.83 -14.55 -14.63
C LYS A 230 15.76 -13.56 -14.20
N PHE A 231 16.01 -12.29 -14.44
CA PHE A 231 15.12 -11.21 -14.02
C PHE A 231 14.91 -11.10 -12.49
N GLY A 232 15.78 -11.72 -11.67
CA GLY A 232 15.68 -11.71 -10.21
C GLY A 232 15.64 -10.30 -9.61
N LEU A 233 16.42 -9.36 -10.16
CA LEU A 233 16.38 -7.94 -9.78
C LEU A 233 14.99 -7.32 -10.00
N VAL A 234 14.41 -7.49 -11.19
CA VAL A 234 13.09 -6.93 -11.54
C VAL A 234 12.00 -7.56 -10.68
N LEU A 235 11.95 -8.88 -10.63
CA LEU A 235 10.94 -9.62 -9.90
C LEU A 235 11.01 -9.31 -8.40
N GLY A 236 12.21 -9.19 -7.85
CA GLY A 236 12.42 -8.82 -6.46
C GLY A 236 12.00 -7.38 -6.14
N MET A 237 12.35 -6.41 -6.99
CA MET A 237 11.92 -5.01 -6.79
C MET A 237 10.41 -4.85 -6.96
N ILE A 238 9.80 -5.51 -7.95
CA ILE A 238 8.34 -5.50 -8.14
C ILE A 238 7.66 -6.13 -6.92
N ALA A 239 8.14 -7.30 -6.45
CA ALA A 239 7.59 -7.96 -5.27
C ALA A 239 7.69 -7.06 -4.03
N GLY A 240 8.85 -6.43 -3.80
CA GLY A 240 9.05 -5.49 -2.69
C GLY A 240 8.18 -4.24 -2.77
N LEU A 241 8.05 -3.63 -3.96
CA LEU A 241 7.18 -2.47 -4.15
C LEU A 241 5.71 -2.82 -3.93
N LEU A 242 5.26 -3.92 -4.51
CA LEU A 242 3.88 -4.43 -4.34
C LEU A 242 3.61 -4.92 -2.91
N SER A 243 4.63 -5.16 -2.10
CA SER A 243 4.47 -5.51 -0.68
C SER A 243 3.91 -4.34 0.14
N PHE A 244 3.76 -3.15 -0.44
CA PHE A 244 2.95 -2.09 0.17
C PHE A 244 1.51 -2.58 0.42
N ILE A 245 1.00 -3.42 -0.50
CA ILE A 245 -0.29 -4.08 -0.36
C ILE A 245 -0.07 -5.43 0.33
N PRO A 246 -0.65 -5.65 1.53
CA PRO A 246 -0.46 -6.89 2.28
C PRO A 246 -0.73 -8.14 1.44
N PHE A 247 0.17 -9.13 1.52
CA PHE A 247 0.14 -10.43 0.81
C PHE A 247 0.26 -10.38 -0.72
N VAL A 248 -0.01 -9.24 -1.35
CA VAL A 248 -0.03 -9.12 -2.81
C VAL A 248 1.39 -9.18 -3.38
N GLY A 249 2.33 -8.41 -2.83
CA GLY A 249 3.68 -8.34 -3.38
C GLY A 249 4.44 -9.66 -3.36
N SER A 250 4.45 -10.32 -2.20
CA SER A 250 5.09 -11.62 -2.04
C SER A 250 4.34 -12.74 -2.76
N GLY A 251 3.01 -12.72 -2.78
CA GLY A 251 2.20 -13.71 -3.50
C GLY A 251 2.45 -13.66 -5.01
N ILE A 252 2.31 -12.48 -5.62
CA ILE A 252 2.59 -12.29 -7.05
C ILE A 252 4.06 -12.58 -7.36
N GLY A 253 4.98 -12.06 -6.55
CA GLY A 253 6.41 -12.28 -6.70
C GLY A 253 6.78 -13.77 -6.67
N LEU A 254 6.22 -14.53 -5.71
CA LEU A 254 6.47 -15.96 -5.57
C LEU A 254 5.97 -16.72 -6.79
N VAL A 255 4.72 -16.49 -7.21
CA VAL A 255 4.13 -17.18 -8.36
C VAL A 255 4.96 -16.94 -9.62
N LEU A 256 5.34 -15.68 -9.88
CA LEU A 256 6.13 -15.34 -11.05
C LEU A 256 7.55 -15.91 -10.99
N SER A 257 8.22 -15.78 -9.84
CA SER A 257 9.61 -16.20 -9.69
C SER A 257 9.77 -17.71 -9.67
N VAL A 258 8.89 -18.42 -8.96
CA VAL A 258 8.88 -19.88 -8.94
C VAL A 258 8.47 -20.43 -10.31
N GLY A 259 7.45 -19.83 -10.95
CA GLY A 259 7.05 -20.20 -12.31
C GLY A 259 8.21 -20.06 -13.31
N LEU A 260 8.97 -18.96 -13.22
CA LEU A 260 10.17 -18.77 -14.03
C LEU A 260 11.30 -19.75 -13.67
N ALA A 261 11.47 -20.06 -12.37
CA ALA A 261 12.49 -20.99 -11.90
C ALA A 261 12.27 -22.41 -12.44
N PHE A 262 11.01 -22.88 -12.50
CA PHE A 262 10.66 -24.18 -13.10
C PHE A 262 11.08 -24.31 -14.57
N PHE A 263 11.12 -23.19 -15.28
CA PHE A 263 11.55 -23.15 -16.67
C PHE A 263 13.05 -22.99 -16.83
N GLN A 264 13.65 -22.15 -15.98
CA GLN A 264 15.06 -21.86 -16.08
C GLN A 264 15.93 -23.03 -15.61
N PHE A 265 15.49 -23.78 -14.60
CA PHE A 265 16.29 -24.80 -13.94
C PHE A 265 15.71 -26.20 -14.15
N ASP A 266 16.56 -27.15 -14.55
CA ASP A 266 16.18 -28.57 -14.70
C ASP A 266 16.19 -29.35 -13.39
N SER A 267 16.67 -28.74 -12.30
CA SER A 267 16.79 -29.38 -10.98
C SER A 267 15.97 -28.67 -9.91
N TRP A 268 15.47 -29.44 -8.95
CA TRP A 268 14.63 -28.93 -7.86
C TRP A 268 15.38 -28.02 -6.88
N GLY A 269 16.71 -28.12 -6.79
CA GLY A 269 17.52 -27.35 -5.83
C GLY A 269 17.36 -25.83 -5.99
N PRO A 270 17.67 -25.24 -7.16
CA PRO A 270 17.48 -23.82 -7.42
C PRO A 270 16.03 -23.34 -7.30
N ILE A 271 15.05 -24.17 -7.71
CA ILE A 271 13.62 -23.87 -7.60
C ILE A 271 13.21 -23.72 -6.14
N MET A 272 13.64 -24.68 -5.29
CA MET A 272 13.44 -24.61 -3.85
C MET A 272 14.21 -23.45 -3.22
N GLY A 273 15.37 -23.07 -3.76
CA GLY A 273 16.10 -21.87 -3.37
C GLY A 273 15.27 -20.60 -3.60
N VAL A 274 14.68 -20.44 -4.77
CA VAL A 274 13.79 -19.31 -5.10
C VAL A 274 12.56 -19.27 -4.18
N ALA A 275 11.89 -20.41 -3.99
CA ALA A 275 10.78 -20.50 -3.04
C ALA A 275 11.23 -20.15 -1.61
N GLY A 276 12.40 -20.66 -1.20
CA GLY A 276 13.03 -20.39 0.10
C GLY A 276 13.29 -18.91 0.34
N VAL A 277 13.72 -18.15 -0.68
CA VAL A 277 13.85 -16.68 -0.61
C VAL A 277 12.51 -16.03 -0.28
N PHE A 278 11.41 -16.43 -0.93
CA PHE A 278 10.10 -15.87 -0.63
C PHE A 278 9.60 -16.23 0.77
N PHE A 279 9.76 -17.49 1.21
CA PHE A 279 9.41 -17.91 2.56
C PHE A 279 10.24 -17.19 3.62
N ALA A 280 11.54 -17.03 3.40
CA ALA A 280 12.41 -16.26 4.29
C ALA A 280 12.01 -14.79 4.34
N GLY A 281 11.67 -14.19 3.20
CA GLY A 281 11.17 -12.81 3.14
C GLY A 281 9.82 -12.64 3.82
N GLN A 282 8.89 -13.60 3.68
CA GLN A 282 7.61 -13.58 4.39
C GLN A 282 7.78 -13.76 5.91
N PHE A 283 8.70 -14.63 6.31
CA PHE A 283 9.05 -14.77 7.71
C PHE A 283 9.63 -13.47 8.27
N LEU A 284 10.56 -12.85 7.53
CA LEU A 284 11.16 -11.56 7.87
C LEU A 284 10.11 -10.45 7.95
N GLU A 285 9.20 -10.38 6.98
CA GLU A 285 8.09 -9.42 6.95
C GLU A 285 7.20 -9.59 8.18
N GLY A 286 6.57 -10.75 8.33
CA GLY A 286 5.54 -10.98 9.34
C GLY A 286 6.07 -10.98 10.78
N ASN A 287 7.29 -11.46 11.00
CA ASN A 287 7.81 -11.66 12.36
C ASN A 287 8.79 -10.56 12.81
N VAL A 288 9.39 -9.80 11.88
CA VAL A 288 10.43 -8.82 12.21
C VAL A 288 10.08 -7.43 11.72
N LEU A 289 9.85 -7.27 10.41
CA LEU A 289 9.68 -5.94 9.81
C LEU A 289 8.34 -5.32 10.20
N THR A 290 7.23 -6.03 10.00
CA THR A 290 5.90 -5.50 10.31
C THR A 290 5.76 -5.14 11.78
N PRO A 291 6.12 -6.01 12.77
CA PRO A 291 6.03 -5.65 14.18
C PRO A 291 6.93 -4.47 14.58
N LYS A 292 8.14 -4.36 14.02
CA LYS A 292 9.10 -3.30 14.40
C LYS A 292 8.86 -1.97 13.69
N LEU A 293 8.41 -1.99 12.44
CA LEU A 293 8.34 -0.81 11.58
C LEU A 293 6.91 -0.28 11.45
N VAL A 294 5.92 -1.17 11.36
CA VAL A 294 4.51 -0.79 11.19
C VAL A 294 3.76 -0.85 12.54
N GLY A 295 4.07 -1.87 13.36
CA GLY A 295 3.58 -2.06 14.72
C GLY A 295 2.06 -2.33 14.82
N GLU A 296 1.57 -2.44 16.06
CA GLU A 296 0.14 -2.59 16.40
C GLU A 296 -0.70 -1.34 16.10
N LYS A 297 -0.07 -0.25 15.64
CA LYS A 297 -0.65 1.11 15.58
C LYS A 297 -1.93 1.21 14.74
N ILE A 298 -2.14 0.28 13.81
CA ILE A 298 -3.33 0.26 12.96
C ILE A 298 -4.53 -0.36 13.71
N GLY A 299 -4.30 -1.35 14.59
CA GLY A 299 -5.32 -1.97 15.42
C GLY A 299 -6.52 -2.54 14.66
N LEU A 300 -6.33 -2.89 13.38
CA LEU A 300 -7.39 -3.42 12.52
C LEU A 300 -7.33 -4.95 12.50
N HIS A 301 -8.49 -5.58 12.66
CA HIS A 301 -8.62 -7.01 12.42
C HIS A 301 -8.30 -7.34 10.95
N PRO A 302 -7.60 -8.46 10.64
CA PRO A 302 -7.21 -8.81 9.27
C PRO A 302 -8.36 -8.82 8.26
N VAL A 303 -9.57 -9.21 8.69
CA VAL A 303 -10.77 -9.19 7.85
C VAL A 303 -11.10 -7.77 7.35
N TRP A 304 -10.94 -6.74 8.17
CA TRP A 304 -11.16 -5.35 7.75
C TRP A 304 -10.12 -4.88 6.74
N VAL A 305 -8.88 -5.35 6.88
CA VAL A 305 -7.81 -5.07 5.90
C VAL A 305 -8.16 -5.71 4.56
N ILE A 306 -8.51 -6.99 4.54
CA ILE A 306 -8.92 -7.70 3.32
C ILE A 306 -10.14 -7.04 2.68
N PHE A 307 -11.17 -6.72 3.48
CA PHE A 307 -12.35 -6.02 2.98
C PHE A 307 -11.99 -4.66 2.39
N GLY A 308 -11.17 -3.86 3.08
CA GLY A 308 -10.71 -2.56 2.60
C GLY A 308 -9.95 -2.67 1.28
N LEU A 309 -9.09 -3.68 1.13
CA LEU A 309 -8.35 -3.95 -0.10
C LEU A 309 -9.30 -4.28 -1.26
N LEU A 310 -10.25 -5.19 -1.05
CA LEU A 310 -11.23 -5.58 -2.07
C LEU A 310 -12.14 -4.42 -2.45
N ALA A 311 -12.66 -3.69 -1.46
CA ALA A 311 -13.52 -2.53 -1.67
C ALA A 311 -12.77 -1.38 -2.37
N GLY A 312 -11.56 -1.05 -1.90
CA GLY A 312 -10.70 -0.04 -2.51
C GLY A 312 -10.32 -0.41 -3.95
N GLY A 313 -9.95 -1.67 -4.18
CA GLY A 313 -9.68 -2.21 -5.51
C GLY A 313 -10.87 -2.09 -6.46
N ALA A 314 -12.08 -2.41 -5.99
CA ALA A 314 -13.29 -2.31 -6.80
C ALA A 314 -13.67 -0.84 -7.14
N LEU A 315 -13.49 0.10 -6.20
CA LEU A 315 -13.93 1.49 -6.35
C LEU A 315 -12.91 2.38 -7.08
N PHE A 316 -11.62 2.20 -6.77
CA PHE A 316 -10.53 3.08 -7.19
C PHE A 316 -9.33 2.34 -7.79
N GLY A 317 -9.46 1.03 -8.07
CA GLY A 317 -8.40 0.23 -8.67
C GLY A 317 -7.16 0.15 -7.78
N PHE A 318 -5.98 0.21 -8.41
CA PHE A 318 -4.69 0.13 -7.72
C PHE A 318 -4.53 1.19 -6.61
N VAL A 319 -4.95 2.43 -6.88
CA VAL A 319 -4.87 3.52 -5.89
C VAL A 319 -5.73 3.22 -4.66
N GLY A 320 -6.91 2.65 -4.87
CA GLY A 320 -7.80 2.25 -3.79
C GLY A 320 -7.21 1.13 -2.93
N MET A 321 -6.53 0.15 -3.54
CA MET A 321 -5.83 -0.89 -2.79
C MET A 321 -4.66 -0.31 -1.97
N LEU A 322 -3.89 0.62 -2.55
CA LEU A 322 -2.80 1.31 -1.85
C LEU A 322 -3.31 2.10 -0.64
N LEU A 323 -4.43 2.80 -0.81
CA LEU A 323 -5.04 3.64 0.23
C LEU A 323 -5.92 2.88 1.23
N ALA A 324 -6.25 1.62 0.96
CA ALA A 324 -7.19 0.86 1.76
C ALA A 324 -6.82 0.82 3.24
N VAL A 325 -5.57 0.50 3.55
CA VAL A 325 -5.09 0.37 4.93
C VAL A 325 -5.04 1.73 5.64
N PRO A 326 -4.44 2.81 5.08
CA PRO A 326 -4.52 4.15 5.64
C PRO A 326 -5.95 4.60 5.92
N VAL A 327 -6.84 4.45 4.94
CA VAL A 327 -8.23 4.90 5.06
C VAL A 327 -8.97 4.07 6.13
N ALA A 328 -8.78 2.75 6.14
CA ALA A 328 -9.36 1.90 7.18
C ALA A 328 -8.84 2.26 8.58
N ALA A 329 -7.57 2.66 8.70
CA ALA A 329 -6.99 3.07 9.97
C ALA A 329 -7.62 4.38 10.48
N VAL A 330 -7.81 5.37 9.59
CA VAL A 330 -8.51 6.64 9.88
C VAL A 330 -9.95 6.38 10.30
N ILE A 331 -10.67 5.51 9.57
CA ILE A 331 -12.03 5.08 9.94
C ILE A 331 -12.01 4.41 11.31
N GLY A 332 -11.03 3.55 11.59
CA GLY A 332 -10.87 2.88 12.87
C GLY A 332 -10.72 3.85 14.05
N VAL A 333 -9.95 4.93 13.88
CA VAL A 333 -9.86 6.01 14.88
C VAL A 333 -11.24 6.65 15.12
N GLY A 334 -11.94 7.02 14.05
CA GLY A 334 -13.27 7.62 14.15
C GLY A 334 -14.32 6.71 14.77
N VAL A 335 -14.32 5.42 14.41
CA VAL A 335 -15.26 4.42 14.96
C VAL A 335 -14.99 4.18 16.44
N ARG A 336 -13.72 4.05 16.86
CA ARG A 336 -13.37 3.89 18.28
C ARG A 336 -13.82 5.08 19.11
N PHE A 337 -13.62 6.29 18.60
CA PHE A 337 -14.11 7.51 19.24
C PHE A 337 -15.65 7.57 19.29
N ALA A 338 -16.33 7.25 18.19
CA ALA A 338 -17.79 7.24 18.16
C ALA A 338 -18.39 6.20 19.13
N LEU A 339 -17.73 5.05 19.28
CA LEU A 339 -18.14 4.02 20.23
C LEU A 339 -17.87 4.45 21.67
N SER A 340 -16.75 5.12 21.98
CA SER A 340 -16.51 5.64 23.33
C SER A 340 -17.56 6.68 23.72
N GLU A 341 -17.85 7.63 22.84
CA GLU A 341 -18.92 8.63 23.05
C GLU A 341 -20.30 7.98 23.19
N TYR A 342 -20.60 6.96 22.38
CA TYR A 342 -21.84 6.21 22.51
C TYR A 342 -21.95 5.51 23.87
N MET A 343 -20.89 4.82 24.30
CA MET A 343 -20.85 4.12 25.59
C MET A 343 -20.93 5.08 26.77
N ASP A 344 -20.36 6.28 26.66
CA ASP A 344 -20.45 7.31 27.70
C ASP A 344 -21.79 8.06 27.70
N SER A 345 -22.58 7.90 26.63
CA SER A 345 -23.86 8.58 26.50
C SER A 345 -24.96 7.99 27.39
N ARG A 346 -25.92 8.84 27.76
CA ARG A 346 -27.15 8.42 28.46
C ARG A 346 -27.98 7.40 27.67
N TYR A 347 -27.78 7.30 26.35
CA TYR A 347 -28.44 6.30 25.51
C TYR A 347 -27.94 4.89 25.77
N TYR A 348 -26.68 4.71 26.16
CA TYR A 348 -26.10 3.39 26.42
C TYR A 348 -26.45 2.86 27.81
N TYR A 349 -26.30 3.69 28.86
CA TYR A 349 -26.58 3.28 30.25
C TYR A 349 -28.07 3.28 30.62
N GLY A 350 -28.94 3.84 29.77
CA GLY A 350 -30.32 4.14 30.15
C GLY A 350 -30.40 5.30 31.15
N ILE A 351 -31.60 5.84 31.34
CA ILE A 351 -31.85 7.13 32.04
C ILE A 351 -31.39 7.17 33.52
N ASN A 352 -30.99 6.04 34.12
CA ASN A 352 -30.67 5.90 35.54
C ASN A 352 -29.16 5.77 35.83
N ARG A 353 -28.34 6.76 35.45
CA ARG A 353 -27.02 6.90 36.09
C ARG A 353 -27.23 7.67 37.41
N PRO A 354 -26.95 7.10 38.60
CA PRO A 354 -26.85 7.92 39.78
C PRO A 354 -25.72 8.91 39.52
N ILE A 355 -26.02 10.20 39.63
CA ILE A 355 -25.00 11.23 39.65
C ILE A 355 -24.17 10.91 40.88
N GLU A 356 -22.92 10.46 40.70
CA GLU A 356 -21.93 10.57 41.76
C GLU A 356 -21.86 12.06 42.07
N SER A 357 -22.53 12.45 43.15
CA SER A 357 -22.43 13.78 43.71
C SER A 357 -20.95 14.03 43.93
N GLU A 358 -20.44 15.13 43.36
CA GLU A 358 -19.24 15.76 43.88
C GLU A 358 -19.45 15.90 45.40
N GLU A 359 -18.80 15.02 46.17
CA GLU A 359 -18.70 15.18 47.61
C GLU A 359 -17.97 16.50 47.80
N THR A 360 -18.77 17.50 48.13
CA THR A 360 -18.36 18.70 48.84
C THR A 360 -17.53 18.27 50.03
N THR A 361 -16.21 18.25 49.90
CA THR A 361 -15.30 18.40 51.04
C THR A 361 -15.36 19.87 51.47
N SER A 362 -16.48 20.24 52.06
CA SER A 362 -16.63 21.39 52.93
C SER A 362 -17.28 20.85 54.20
N GLU A 363 -16.64 21.11 55.33
CA GLU A 363 -16.98 20.68 56.70
C GLU A 363 -16.28 19.40 57.16
N ASP A 364 -15.06 19.55 57.70
CA ASP A 364 -14.93 19.57 59.16
C ASP A 364 -13.55 20.11 59.63
N SER A 365 -13.61 21.04 60.58
CA SER A 365 -12.57 21.58 61.49
C SER A 365 -11.43 22.46 60.98
#